data_AF-A0A1G3QMX8-F1
#
_entry.id   AF-A0A1G3QMX8-F1
#
_cell.length_a   1.000
_cell.length_b   1.000
_cell.length_c   1.000
_cell.angle_alpha   90.00
_cell.angle_beta   90.00
_cell.angle_gamma   90.00
#
_symmetry.space_group_name_H-M   'P 1'
#
loop_
_entity.id
_entity.type
_entity.pdbx_description
1 polymer ?
#
loop_
_entity_poly.entity_id
_entity_poly.type
_entity_poly.pdbx_seq_one_letter_code
_entity_poly.pdbx_strand_id
1 'polypeptide(L)'
;MKRFALCVIIGAVLGCDMPQNLRIPDDDTRSIIGISVSVKLYNALPKKQTSVYFVKLDEKGENNLGTKIIPCNYYRGNMVGGYYAFLVNAEPGRYAAVCSTKYDRYTASGHPDTTSKVDEVGFITFFDADMIKKTVVDVGPGEIAFMGSYAVESRLRSVYKNIEKNGDGAQQHYYNLLKSSMDGTYYCGAVQKADRSDKSTREFLVKSKSYFRNSDWLNIINATISALDKAAEGKMI
;
A
#
# COMPACT_ATOMS: atom_id res chain seq x y z
N MET A 1 -19.40 12.47 49.73
CA MET A 1 -19.91 11.59 48.65
C MET A 1 -19.70 12.28 47.31
N LYS A 2 -18.61 11.96 46.59
CA LYS A 2 -18.30 12.53 45.26
C LYS A 2 -18.57 11.47 44.20
N ARG A 3 -19.54 11.73 43.32
CA ARG A 3 -19.94 10.84 42.22
C ARG A 3 -18.92 10.97 41.08
N PHE A 4 -18.25 9.88 40.73
CA PHE A 4 -17.44 9.78 39.51
C PHE A 4 -18.39 9.60 38.32
N ALA A 5 -18.42 10.59 37.41
CA ALA A 5 -19.09 10.47 36.13
C ALA A 5 -18.16 9.71 35.16
N LEU A 6 -18.45 8.43 34.94
CA LEU A 6 -17.80 7.61 33.93
C LEU A 6 -18.41 7.96 32.56
N CYS A 7 -17.76 8.84 31.81
CA CYS A 7 -18.11 9.07 30.41
C CYS A 7 -17.66 7.87 29.57
N VAL A 8 -18.58 6.97 29.26
CA VAL A 8 -18.39 5.91 28.27
C VAL A 8 -18.34 6.56 26.89
N ILE A 9 -17.13 6.72 26.36
CA ILE A 9 -16.92 7.08 24.96
C ILE A 9 -17.25 5.84 24.13
N ILE A 10 -18.49 5.75 23.64
CA ILE A 10 -18.86 4.79 22.61
C ILE A 10 -18.19 5.25 21.32
N GLY A 11 -17.05 4.64 21.02
CA GLY A 11 -16.31 4.87 19.78
C GLY A 11 -17.12 4.42 18.58
N ALA A 12 -17.73 5.37 17.87
CA ALA A 12 -18.28 5.15 16.55
C ALA A 12 -17.13 4.83 15.59
N VAL A 13 -16.81 3.55 15.40
CA VAL A 13 -15.95 3.08 14.29
C VAL A 13 -16.78 3.12 13.02
N LEU A 14 -17.13 4.33 12.58
CA LEU A 14 -17.62 4.61 11.22
C LEU A 14 -16.41 4.68 10.29
N GLY A 15 -15.66 3.57 10.21
CA GLY A 15 -14.78 3.34 9.08
C GLY A 15 -15.65 2.87 7.92
N CYS A 16 -15.62 3.57 6.78
CA CYS A 16 -16.24 3.08 5.56
C CYS A 16 -15.95 1.58 5.42
N ASP A 17 -16.98 0.79 5.26
CA ASP A 17 -16.85 -0.66 5.16
C ASP A 17 -16.16 -1.03 3.83
N MET A 18 -15.68 -2.26 3.70
CA MET A 18 -15.12 -2.74 2.44
C MET A 18 -16.15 -2.59 1.30
N PRO A 19 -15.75 -2.11 0.09
CA PRO A 19 -16.63 -2.08 -1.07
C PRO A 19 -17.27 -3.45 -1.31
N GLN A 20 -18.56 -3.50 -1.62
CA GLN A 20 -19.30 -4.77 -1.72
C GLN A 20 -18.67 -5.75 -2.72
N ASN A 21 -18.19 -5.24 -3.85
CA ASN A 21 -17.54 -6.03 -4.89
C ASN A 21 -16.18 -6.62 -4.49
N LEU A 22 -15.62 -6.25 -3.34
CA LEU A 22 -14.35 -6.79 -2.83
C LEU A 22 -14.55 -7.72 -1.63
N ARG A 23 -15.78 -7.85 -1.11
CA ARG A 23 -16.06 -8.68 0.08
C ARG A 23 -16.03 -10.17 -0.19
N ILE A 24 -16.21 -10.56 -1.44
CA ILE A 24 -16.33 -11.95 -1.87
C ILE A 24 -15.20 -12.19 -2.88
N PRO A 25 -14.43 -13.28 -2.74
CA PRO A 25 -13.50 -13.72 -3.77
C PRO A 25 -14.22 -13.94 -5.10
N ASP A 26 -13.61 -13.53 -6.21
CA ASP A 26 -14.21 -13.78 -7.54
C ASP A 26 -14.28 -15.29 -7.84
N ASP A 27 -13.31 -16.06 -7.31
CA ASP A 27 -13.25 -17.51 -7.30
C ASP A 27 -12.35 -18.00 -6.14
N ASP A 28 -12.28 -19.31 -5.91
CA ASP A 28 -11.52 -19.94 -4.82
C ASP A 28 -9.99 -19.86 -4.97
N THR A 29 -9.50 -19.48 -6.15
CA THR A 29 -8.07 -19.31 -6.42
C THR A 29 -7.59 -17.89 -6.17
N ARG A 30 -8.50 -16.94 -5.95
CA ARG A 30 -8.14 -15.54 -5.73
C ARG A 30 -7.48 -15.31 -4.38
N SER A 31 -6.59 -14.32 -4.36
CA SER A 31 -5.72 -14.03 -3.22
C SER A 31 -5.73 -12.55 -2.86
N ILE A 32 -5.18 -12.24 -1.69
CA ILE A 32 -4.96 -10.87 -1.21
C ILE A 32 -3.47 -10.59 -1.16
N ILE A 33 -3.06 -9.45 -1.70
CA ILE A 33 -1.70 -8.94 -1.52
C ILE A 33 -1.76 -7.61 -0.79
N GLY A 34 -1.00 -7.47 0.28
CA GLY A 34 -0.90 -6.24 1.08
C GLY A 34 0.51 -5.68 1.13
N ILE A 35 0.62 -4.36 1.21
CA ILE A 35 1.89 -3.64 1.43
C ILE A 35 1.65 -2.42 2.31
N SER A 36 2.63 -2.07 3.15
CA SER A 36 2.67 -0.81 3.88
C SER A 36 3.76 0.09 3.30
N VAL A 37 3.40 1.29 2.84
CA VAL A 37 4.34 2.26 2.27
C VAL A 37 4.13 3.62 2.95
N SER A 38 5.22 4.14 3.50
CA SER A 38 5.30 5.50 4.02
C SER A 38 6.31 6.30 3.21
N VAL A 39 5.89 7.45 2.66
CA VAL A 39 6.77 8.29 1.84
C VAL A 39 7.12 9.56 2.60
N LYS A 40 8.43 9.81 2.72
CA LYS A 40 8.99 11.04 3.26
C LYS A 40 9.43 11.92 2.09
N LEU A 41 8.74 13.04 1.92
CA LEU A 41 9.19 14.13 1.05
C LEU A 41 10.20 14.99 1.84
N TYR A 42 11.20 15.55 1.16
CA TYR A 42 12.24 16.38 1.80
C TYR A 42 11.63 17.49 2.67
N ASN A 43 12.10 17.60 3.91
CA ASN A 43 11.62 18.56 4.94
C ASN A 43 10.11 18.56 5.25
N ALA A 44 9.37 17.53 4.83
CA ALA A 44 7.97 17.38 5.16
C ALA A 44 7.75 16.20 6.12
N LEU A 45 6.69 16.31 6.94
CA LEU A 45 6.15 15.16 7.65
C LEU A 45 5.82 14.05 6.63
N PRO A 46 6.03 12.76 6.98
CA PRO A 46 5.68 11.65 6.10
C PRO A 46 4.26 11.80 5.58
N LYS A 47 4.13 11.86 4.25
CA LYS A 47 2.84 12.02 3.60
C LYS A 47 2.24 10.63 3.34
N LYS A 48 1.02 10.43 3.82
CA LYS A 48 0.23 9.20 3.65
C LYS A 48 -0.06 8.98 2.18
N GLN A 49 0.39 7.90 1.58
CA GLN A 49 0.05 7.59 0.19
C GLN A 49 -1.39 7.08 0.12
N THR A 50 -2.15 7.54 -0.86
CA THR A 50 -3.55 7.17 -1.09
C THR A 50 -3.68 5.94 -1.99
N SER A 51 -2.66 5.62 -2.78
CA SER A 51 -2.65 4.43 -3.62
C SER A 51 -1.23 3.89 -3.83
N VAL A 52 -1.14 2.58 -4.04
CA VAL A 52 0.06 1.86 -4.47
C VAL A 52 -0.28 1.14 -5.77
N TYR A 53 0.63 1.18 -6.73
CA TYR A 53 0.51 0.50 -8.01
C TYR A 53 1.38 -0.75 -8.00
N PHE A 54 0.77 -1.87 -8.36
CA PHE A 54 1.38 -3.18 -8.46
C PHE A 54 1.62 -3.54 -9.92
N VAL A 55 2.49 -4.53 -10.11
CA VAL A 55 2.63 -5.26 -11.37
C VAL A 55 2.64 -6.74 -11.07
N LYS A 56 2.05 -7.53 -11.97
CA LYS A 56 2.33 -8.96 -12.06
C LYS A 56 3.61 -9.12 -12.89
N LEU A 57 4.56 -9.89 -12.37
CA LEU A 57 5.84 -10.15 -13.02
C LEU A 57 5.69 -11.38 -13.91
N ASP A 58 6.07 -11.24 -15.18
CA ASP A 58 6.06 -12.36 -16.11
C ASP A 58 7.31 -13.22 -15.88
N GLU A 59 7.13 -14.52 -15.65
CA GLU A 59 8.23 -15.48 -15.43
C GLU A 59 9.19 -15.59 -16.63
N LYS A 60 8.78 -15.11 -17.81
CA LYS A 60 9.52 -15.24 -19.07
C LYS A 60 10.28 -13.98 -19.49
N GLY A 61 10.21 -12.89 -18.72
CA GLY A 61 10.85 -11.61 -19.08
C GLY A 61 12.27 -11.49 -18.53
N GLU A 62 13.26 -11.23 -19.40
CA GLU A 62 14.68 -11.10 -19.03
C GLU A 62 14.97 -10.02 -17.96
N ASN A 63 14.08 -9.04 -17.79
CA ASN A 63 14.27 -7.91 -16.88
C ASN A 63 13.47 -7.96 -15.57
N ASN A 64 12.60 -8.97 -15.35
CA ASN A 64 11.67 -9.01 -14.21
C ASN A 64 10.87 -7.68 -14.02
N LEU A 65 10.57 -6.96 -15.11
CA LEU A 65 9.74 -5.76 -15.09
C LEU A 65 8.40 -6.08 -15.74
N GLY A 66 7.32 -5.93 -14.97
CA GLY A 66 5.97 -6.11 -15.49
C GLY A 66 5.57 -4.97 -16.42
N THR A 67 4.62 -5.24 -17.31
CA THR A 67 4.06 -4.24 -18.25
C THR A 67 2.64 -3.85 -17.89
N LYS A 68 1.87 -4.76 -17.26
CA LYS A 68 0.51 -4.52 -16.82
C LYS A 68 0.50 -3.91 -15.42
N ILE A 69 0.18 -2.62 -15.36
CA ILE A 69 0.02 -1.88 -14.10
C ILE A 69 -1.35 -2.17 -13.49
N ILE A 70 -1.39 -2.43 -12.19
CA ILE A 70 -2.58 -2.76 -11.43
C ILE A 70 -2.66 -1.83 -10.21
N PRO A 71 -3.57 -0.85 -10.16
CA PRO A 71 -3.74 -0.03 -8.97
C PRO A 71 -4.27 -0.86 -7.80
N CYS A 72 -3.90 -0.49 -6.57
CA CYS A 72 -4.56 -1.05 -5.39
C CYS A 72 -6.07 -0.77 -5.46
N ASN A 73 -6.89 -1.76 -5.11
CA ASN A 73 -8.35 -1.63 -5.12
C ASN A 73 -8.93 -1.48 -3.70
N TYR A 74 -8.11 -1.62 -2.67
CA TYR A 74 -8.52 -1.40 -1.29
C TYR A 74 -7.40 -0.77 -0.46
N TYR A 75 -7.74 0.17 0.43
CA TYR A 75 -6.78 0.87 1.27
C TYR A 75 -7.36 1.09 2.67
N ARG A 76 -6.60 0.73 3.71
CA ARG A 76 -7.00 0.91 5.11
C ARG A 76 -5.80 1.21 6.01
N GLY A 77 -6.05 1.90 7.10
CA GLY A 77 -5.01 2.21 8.06
C GLY A 77 -5.36 3.38 8.97
N ASN A 78 -4.53 3.59 9.97
CA ASN A 78 -4.61 4.75 10.85
C ASN A 78 -3.21 5.18 11.29
N MET A 79 -3.12 6.33 11.98
CA MET A 79 -1.82 6.90 12.37
C MET A 79 -1.00 6.01 13.31
N VAL A 80 -1.66 5.16 14.11
CA VAL A 80 -1.01 4.30 15.12
C VAL A 80 -0.67 2.93 14.54
N GLY A 81 -1.50 2.43 13.62
CA GLY A 81 -1.46 1.09 13.04
C GLY A 81 -0.81 1.01 11.66
N GLY A 82 -0.35 2.13 11.10
CA GLY A 82 0.17 2.16 9.74
C GLY A 82 -0.93 2.14 8.68
N TYR A 83 -0.50 2.32 7.43
CA TYR A 83 -1.37 2.38 6.26
C TYR A 83 -1.02 1.26 5.29
N TYR A 84 -2.05 0.51 4.91
CA TYR A 84 -1.94 -0.67 4.06
C TYR A 84 -2.72 -0.45 2.78
N ALA A 85 -2.03 -0.65 1.65
CA ALA A 85 -2.65 -0.79 0.35
C ALA A 85 -2.78 -2.27 0.02
N PHE A 86 -3.92 -2.65 -0.56
CA PHE A 86 -4.26 -4.02 -0.88
C PHE A 86 -4.62 -4.15 -2.36
N LEU A 87 -4.17 -5.25 -2.94
CA LEU A 87 -4.75 -5.83 -4.14
C LEU A 87 -5.58 -7.06 -3.71
N VAL A 88 -6.89 -6.86 -3.58
CA VAL A 88 -7.87 -7.91 -3.31
C VAL A 88 -8.28 -8.54 -4.64
N ASN A 89 -8.64 -9.83 -4.64
CA ASN A 89 -8.90 -10.59 -5.87
C ASN A 89 -7.69 -10.69 -6.82
N ALA A 90 -6.48 -10.74 -6.28
CA ALA A 90 -5.27 -11.00 -7.07
C ALA A 90 -5.29 -12.44 -7.60
N GLU A 91 -4.91 -12.63 -8.87
CA GLU A 91 -4.60 -13.97 -9.38
C GLU A 91 -3.32 -14.52 -8.72
N PRO A 92 -3.17 -15.84 -8.61
CA PRO A 92 -1.89 -16.44 -8.24
C PRO A 92 -0.75 -15.98 -9.16
N GLY A 93 0.44 -15.82 -8.59
CA GLY A 93 1.65 -15.46 -9.32
C GLY A 93 2.58 -14.54 -8.54
N ARG A 94 3.51 -13.94 -9.26
CA ARG A 94 4.58 -13.10 -8.69
C ARG A 94 4.27 -11.62 -8.90
N TYR A 95 4.37 -10.82 -7.84
CA TYR A 95 4.01 -9.40 -7.88
C TYR A 95 5.08 -8.51 -7.26
N ALA A 96 5.12 -7.25 -7.69
CA ALA A 96 5.91 -6.19 -7.07
C ALA A 96 5.12 -4.88 -6.99
N ALA A 97 5.50 -4.00 -6.08
CA ALA A 97 5.02 -2.62 -6.04
C ALA A 97 6.01 -1.71 -6.77
N VAL A 98 5.50 -0.76 -7.57
CA VAL A 98 6.33 0.04 -8.50
C VAL A 98 6.20 1.55 -8.33
N CYS A 99 5.07 1.98 -7.77
CA CYS A 99 4.79 3.39 -7.56
C CYS A 99 3.81 3.56 -6.40
N SER A 100 3.86 4.71 -5.74
CA SER A 100 2.81 5.17 -4.84
C SER A 100 2.40 6.60 -5.17
N THR A 101 1.13 6.90 -4.93
CA THR A 101 0.57 8.23 -5.19
C THR A 101 -0.14 8.75 -3.97
N LYS A 102 -0.12 10.08 -3.83
CA LYS A 102 -0.97 10.83 -2.91
C LYS A 102 -1.56 12.02 -3.64
N TYR A 103 -2.88 12.17 -3.57
CA TYR A 103 -3.56 13.38 -4.03
C TYR A 103 -3.98 14.20 -2.80
N ASP A 104 -3.37 15.38 -2.64
CA ASP A 104 -3.78 16.35 -1.62
C ASP A 104 -4.72 17.38 -2.25
N ARG A 105 -5.86 17.62 -1.62
CA ARG A 105 -6.78 18.71 -1.99
C ARG A 105 -6.25 20.03 -1.44
N TYR A 106 -6.00 21.00 -2.30
CA TYR A 106 -5.63 22.36 -1.93
C TYR A 106 -6.75 23.33 -2.33
N THR A 107 -7.12 24.23 -1.43
CA THR A 107 -7.89 25.42 -1.79
C THR A 107 -6.91 26.55 -2.08
N ALA A 108 -7.07 27.25 -3.21
CA ALA A 108 -6.17 28.33 -3.65
C ALA A 108 -6.02 29.48 -2.63
N SER A 109 -6.94 29.61 -1.66
CA SER A 109 -6.97 30.66 -0.66
C SER A 109 -6.40 30.27 0.71
N GLY A 110 -6.01 29.01 0.93
CA GLY A 110 -5.60 28.52 2.26
C GLY A 110 -6.71 28.55 3.33
N HIS A 111 -7.91 29.02 2.96
CA HIS A 111 -9.11 29.03 3.77
C HIS A 111 -10.12 28.02 3.22
N PRO A 112 -10.82 27.27 4.09
CA PRO A 112 -11.89 26.39 3.69
C PRO A 112 -13.14 27.23 3.44
N ASP A 113 -13.16 28.00 2.35
CA ASP A 113 -14.39 28.64 1.89
C ASP A 113 -15.00 27.83 0.75
N THR A 114 -16.31 27.63 0.84
CA THR A 114 -17.10 26.62 0.10
C THR A 114 -17.25 26.88 -1.40
N THR A 115 -16.63 27.94 -1.92
CA THR A 115 -16.71 28.37 -3.33
C THR A 115 -15.38 28.31 -4.09
N SER A 116 -14.27 27.96 -3.41
CA SER A 116 -12.95 27.95 -4.04
C SER A 116 -12.75 26.69 -4.88
N LYS A 117 -12.25 26.82 -6.12
CA LYS A 117 -11.79 25.68 -6.92
C LYS A 117 -10.75 24.89 -6.09
N VAL A 118 -11.03 23.62 -5.87
CA VAL A 118 -10.12 22.70 -5.19
C VAL A 118 -9.20 22.14 -6.26
N ASP A 119 -7.92 22.49 -6.19
CA ASP A 119 -6.90 21.88 -7.04
C ASP A 119 -6.40 20.62 -6.33
N GLU A 120 -6.38 19.49 -7.03
CA GLU A 120 -5.78 18.25 -6.53
C GLU A 120 -4.31 18.19 -6.95
N VAL A 121 -3.40 18.21 -5.96
CA VAL A 121 -1.97 18.11 -6.21
C VAL A 121 -1.53 16.66 -6.00
N GLY A 122 -1.16 16.00 -7.10
CA GLY A 122 -0.60 14.65 -7.10
C GLY A 122 0.88 14.64 -6.71
N PHE A 123 1.24 13.80 -5.73
CA PHE A 123 2.60 13.45 -5.37
C PHE A 123 2.83 11.99 -5.77
N ILE A 124 3.61 11.77 -6.82
CA ILE A 124 3.77 10.46 -7.46
C ILE A 124 5.21 10.02 -7.26
N THR A 125 5.43 8.98 -6.47
CA THR A 125 6.77 8.46 -6.14
C THR A 125 6.99 7.13 -6.85
N PHE A 126 7.89 7.11 -7.84
CA PHE A 126 8.31 5.89 -8.52
C PHE A 126 9.44 5.21 -7.74
N PHE A 127 9.32 3.91 -7.51
CA PHE A 127 10.29 3.16 -6.71
C PHE A 127 11.50 2.76 -7.55
N ASP A 128 12.69 2.85 -6.95
CA ASP A 128 13.93 2.36 -7.54
C ASP A 128 13.95 0.83 -7.67
N ALA A 129 14.90 0.33 -8.47
CA ALA A 129 15.03 -1.09 -8.76
C ALA A 129 15.26 -1.93 -7.50
N ASP A 130 15.97 -1.39 -6.50
CA ASP A 130 16.22 -2.07 -5.23
C ASP A 130 14.94 -2.22 -4.40
N MET A 131 14.13 -1.16 -4.29
CA MET A 131 12.84 -1.23 -3.62
C MET A 131 11.89 -2.19 -4.35
N ILE A 132 11.78 -2.10 -5.67
CA ILE A 132 10.93 -3.00 -6.47
C ILE A 132 11.29 -4.46 -6.18
N LYS A 133 12.57 -4.82 -6.26
CA LYS A 133 13.07 -6.17 -5.92
C LYS A 133 12.70 -6.58 -4.49
N LYS A 134 12.84 -5.67 -3.53
CA LYS A 134 12.49 -5.94 -2.13
C LYS A 134 11.00 -6.15 -1.90
N THR A 135 10.13 -5.60 -2.74
CA THR A 135 8.67 -5.78 -2.66
C THR A 135 8.17 -7.03 -3.38
N VAL A 136 9.05 -7.77 -4.07
CA VAL A 136 8.65 -8.99 -4.77
C VAL A 136 8.09 -10.01 -3.79
N VAL A 137 6.90 -10.52 -4.12
CA VAL A 137 6.20 -11.58 -3.40
C VAL A 137 5.55 -12.55 -4.38
N ASP A 138 5.62 -13.83 -4.06
CA ASP A 138 4.88 -14.88 -4.73
C ASP A 138 3.60 -15.14 -3.92
N VAL A 139 2.46 -15.24 -4.61
CA VAL A 139 1.17 -15.53 -3.99
C VAL A 139 0.54 -16.75 -4.66
N GLY A 140 0.23 -17.77 -3.86
CA GLY A 140 -0.49 -18.96 -4.29
C GLY A 140 -2.01 -18.76 -4.34
N PRO A 141 -2.76 -19.78 -4.75
CA PRO A 141 -4.23 -19.76 -4.74
C PRO A 141 -4.82 -19.66 -3.33
N GLY A 142 -5.78 -18.75 -3.12
CA GLY A 142 -6.50 -18.64 -1.85
C GLY A 142 -5.65 -18.14 -0.69
N GLU A 143 -4.58 -17.38 -0.97
CA GLU A 143 -3.62 -16.92 0.03
C GLU A 143 -3.78 -15.44 0.37
N ILE A 144 -3.23 -15.03 1.51
CA ILE A 144 -2.94 -13.64 1.81
C ILE A 144 -1.43 -13.45 1.99
N ALA A 145 -0.85 -12.59 1.15
CA ALA A 145 0.58 -12.28 1.16
C ALA A 145 0.84 -10.85 1.62
N PHE A 146 1.86 -10.67 2.45
CA PHE A 146 2.36 -9.35 2.85
C PHE A 146 3.71 -9.09 2.20
N MET A 147 3.79 -8.05 1.35
CA MET A 147 5.04 -7.66 0.71
C MET A 147 6.07 -7.13 1.74
N GLY A 148 5.60 -6.46 2.79
CA GLY A 148 6.43 -5.81 3.79
C GLY A 148 5.99 -4.39 4.11
N SER A 149 6.68 -3.78 5.07
CA SER A 149 6.53 -2.37 5.45
C SER A 149 7.75 -1.57 5.03
N TYR A 150 7.55 -0.48 4.31
CA TYR A 150 8.60 0.32 3.70
C TYR A 150 8.50 1.80 4.07
N ALA A 151 9.64 2.38 4.46
CA ALA A 151 9.83 3.82 4.50
C ALA A 151 10.64 4.24 3.28
N VAL A 152 10.10 5.15 2.49
CA VAL A 152 10.64 5.59 1.21
C VAL A 152 11.01 7.06 1.31
N GLU A 153 12.24 7.40 0.97
CA GLU A 153 12.61 8.79 0.73
C GLU A 153 12.28 9.14 -0.72
N SER A 154 11.59 10.26 -0.90
CA SER A 154 11.13 10.72 -2.20
C SER A 154 11.80 12.05 -2.55
N ARG A 155 12.59 12.03 -3.62
CA ARG A 155 13.51 13.12 -4.01
C ARG A 155 13.06 13.81 -5.29
N LEU A 156 13.08 15.15 -5.27
CA LEU A 156 12.83 16.01 -6.41
C LEU A 156 14.08 16.83 -6.69
N ARG A 157 14.80 16.50 -7.76
CA ARG A 157 16.00 17.25 -8.21
C ARG A 157 15.68 18.25 -9.32
N SER A 158 14.61 18.02 -10.06
CA SER A 158 14.11 18.92 -11.10
C SER A 158 12.59 18.86 -11.11
N VAL A 159 11.90 19.99 -11.24
CA VAL A 159 10.42 20.01 -11.32
C VAL A 159 9.91 19.41 -12.64
N TYR A 160 10.66 19.60 -13.74
CA TYR A 160 10.16 19.31 -15.09
C TYR A 160 10.64 17.99 -15.70
N LYS A 161 11.82 17.50 -15.31
CA LYS A 161 12.44 16.31 -15.91
C LYS A 161 13.09 15.41 -14.86
N ASN A 162 12.43 15.24 -13.72
CA ASN A 162 13.03 14.59 -12.56
C ASN A 162 13.40 13.14 -12.89
N ILE A 163 12.41 12.33 -13.26
CA ILE A 163 12.59 10.90 -13.50
C ILE A 163 13.43 10.68 -14.76
N GLU A 164 13.18 11.45 -15.81
CA GLU A 164 13.87 11.28 -17.10
C GLU A 164 15.37 11.56 -17.02
N LYS A 165 15.81 12.40 -16.08
CA LYS A 165 17.23 12.72 -15.89
C LYS A 165 17.87 12.01 -14.70
N ASN A 166 17.11 11.70 -13.66
CA ASN A 166 17.66 11.25 -12.37
C ASN A 166 17.10 9.91 -11.90
N GLY A 167 16.07 9.37 -12.56
CA GLY A 167 15.53 8.06 -12.24
C GLY A 167 16.44 6.94 -12.75
N ASP A 168 16.48 5.82 -12.04
CA ASP A 168 17.10 4.61 -12.57
C ASP A 168 16.27 3.99 -13.70
N GLY A 169 16.77 2.92 -14.31
CA GLY A 169 16.08 2.26 -15.43
C GLY A 169 14.68 1.76 -15.08
N ALA A 170 14.44 1.30 -13.85
CA ALA A 170 13.13 0.81 -13.43
C ALA A 170 12.16 1.97 -13.22
N GLN A 171 12.61 3.07 -12.60
CA GLN A 171 11.82 4.29 -12.44
C GLN A 171 11.44 4.88 -13.79
N GLN A 172 12.37 4.96 -14.74
CA GLN A 172 12.09 5.44 -16.08
C GLN A 172 11.08 4.55 -16.82
N HIS A 173 11.20 3.22 -16.71
CA HIS A 173 10.26 2.26 -17.29
C HIS A 173 8.83 2.51 -16.80
N TYR A 174 8.60 2.48 -15.49
CA TYR A 174 7.26 2.65 -14.93
C TYR A 174 6.72 4.07 -15.07
N TYR A 175 7.59 5.08 -15.05
CA TYR A 175 7.21 6.45 -15.39
C TYR A 175 6.65 6.54 -16.81
N ASN A 176 7.31 5.93 -17.80
CA ASN A 176 6.83 5.95 -19.18
C ASN A 176 5.49 5.24 -19.36
N LEU A 177 5.20 4.20 -18.57
CA LEU A 177 3.92 3.50 -18.59
C LEU A 177 2.78 4.31 -17.95
N LEU A 178 3.07 5.12 -16.93
CA LEU A 178 2.05 5.74 -16.08
C LEU A 178 1.84 7.25 -16.32
N LYS A 179 2.85 7.97 -16.82
CA LYS A 179 2.84 9.45 -16.90
C LYS A 179 1.71 10.06 -17.71
N SER A 180 1.13 9.33 -18.67
CA SER A 180 -0.01 9.82 -19.47
C SER A 180 -1.34 9.72 -18.72
N SER A 181 -1.41 8.85 -17.70
CA SER A 181 -2.61 8.57 -16.89
C SER A 181 -2.59 9.23 -15.51
N MET A 182 -1.47 9.86 -15.15
CA MET A 182 -1.30 10.47 -13.84
C MET A 182 -1.08 11.97 -13.99
N ASP A 183 -1.73 12.74 -13.13
CA ASP A 183 -1.47 14.17 -12.98
C ASP A 183 -0.77 14.43 -11.65
N GLY A 184 0.28 15.25 -11.66
CA GLY A 184 1.06 15.57 -10.47
C GLY A 184 2.57 15.70 -10.67
N THR A 185 3.28 15.87 -9.55
CA THR A 185 4.74 15.96 -9.52
C THR A 185 5.35 14.56 -9.36
N TYR A 186 6.35 14.27 -10.19
CA TYR A 186 7.01 12.96 -10.24
C TYR A 186 8.33 12.94 -9.46
N TYR A 187 8.43 12.04 -8.50
CA TYR A 187 9.56 11.92 -7.58
C TYR A 187 10.31 10.59 -7.73
N CYS A 188 11.63 10.63 -7.59
CA CYS A 188 12.46 9.43 -7.48
C CYS A 188 12.39 8.93 -6.04
N GLY A 189 11.77 7.77 -5.82
CA GLY A 189 11.68 7.09 -4.53
C GLY A 189 12.80 6.08 -4.32
N ALA A 190 13.42 6.11 -3.15
CA ALA A 190 14.40 5.11 -2.72
C ALA A 190 14.05 4.58 -1.33
N VAL A 191 14.21 3.27 -1.13
CA VAL A 191 13.93 2.64 0.17
C VAL A 191 14.95 3.09 1.22
N GLN A 192 14.45 3.56 2.36
CA GLN A 192 15.25 3.90 3.54
C GLN A 192 15.18 2.82 4.60
N LYS A 193 14.00 2.22 4.78
CA LYS A 193 13.77 1.14 5.73
C LYS A 193 12.82 0.13 5.12
N ALA A 194 13.10 -1.14 5.34
CA ALA A 194 12.24 -2.26 5.00
C ALA A 194 12.09 -3.17 6.23
N ASP A 195 10.88 -3.68 6.46
CA ASP A 195 10.59 -4.69 7.46
C ASP A 195 9.68 -5.76 6.84
N ARG A 196 10.20 -6.98 6.74
CA ARG A 196 9.51 -8.18 6.25
C ARG A 196 9.53 -9.29 7.30
N SER A 197 9.78 -8.96 8.56
CA SER A 197 9.87 -9.94 9.64
C SER A 197 8.52 -10.64 9.89
N ASP A 198 8.56 -11.85 10.44
CA ASP A 198 7.37 -12.59 10.88
C ASP A 198 6.51 -11.73 11.83
N LYS A 199 7.14 -10.91 12.67
CA LYS A 199 6.46 -9.93 13.53
C LYS A 199 5.65 -8.92 12.71
N SER A 200 6.28 -8.29 11.71
CA SER A 200 5.62 -7.32 10.83
C SER A 200 4.45 -7.94 10.06
N THR A 201 4.66 -9.15 9.53
CA THR A 201 3.64 -9.95 8.85
C THR A 201 2.47 -10.26 9.78
N ARG A 202 2.75 -10.69 11.02
CA ARG A 202 1.70 -10.97 12.01
C ARG A 202 0.90 -9.72 12.36
N GLU A 203 1.57 -8.59 12.57
CA GLU A 203 0.90 -7.30 12.84
C GLU A 203 -0.03 -6.89 11.69
N PHE A 204 0.42 -7.07 10.44
CA PHE A 204 -0.39 -6.85 9.25
C PHE A 204 -1.63 -7.76 9.22
N LEU A 205 -1.47 -9.06 9.46
CA LEU A 205 -2.59 -10.01 9.43
C LEU A 205 -3.62 -9.72 10.53
N VAL A 206 -3.15 -9.44 11.75
CA VAL A 206 -4.03 -9.09 12.88
C VAL A 206 -4.84 -7.84 12.59
N LYS A 207 -4.24 -6.81 12.01
CA LYS A 207 -4.97 -5.60 11.60
C LYS A 207 -5.94 -5.88 10.46
N SER A 208 -5.54 -6.71 9.49
CA SER A 208 -6.37 -7.11 8.36
C SER A 208 -7.66 -7.80 8.80
N LYS A 209 -7.68 -8.57 9.90
CA LYS A 209 -8.93 -9.11 10.46
C LYS A 209 -10.01 -8.05 10.66
N SER A 210 -9.62 -6.87 11.17
CA SER A 210 -10.58 -5.77 11.40
C SER A 210 -11.04 -5.13 10.09
N TYR A 211 -10.17 -5.07 9.08
CA TYR A 211 -10.46 -4.47 7.78
C TYR A 211 -11.32 -5.36 6.89
N PHE A 212 -11.28 -6.67 7.10
CA PHE A 212 -11.97 -7.71 6.34
C PHE A 212 -13.06 -8.40 7.17
N ARG A 213 -13.47 -7.83 8.32
CA ARG A 213 -14.40 -8.46 9.28
C ARG A 213 -15.75 -8.88 8.70
N ASN A 214 -16.20 -8.21 7.64
CA ASN A 214 -17.48 -8.43 6.96
C ASN A 214 -17.27 -8.99 5.54
N SER A 215 -16.28 -9.86 5.35
CA SER A 215 -15.91 -10.43 4.06
C SER A 215 -15.51 -11.89 4.18
N ASP A 216 -15.66 -12.65 3.10
CA ASP A 216 -15.35 -14.09 3.06
C ASP A 216 -13.85 -14.37 3.15
N TRP A 217 -13.03 -13.34 2.89
CA TRP A 217 -11.58 -13.35 3.10
C TRP A 217 -11.15 -13.59 4.55
N LEU A 218 -12.03 -13.34 5.53
CA LEU A 218 -11.69 -13.46 6.94
C LEU A 218 -11.21 -14.88 7.30
N ASN A 219 -11.73 -15.91 6.63
CA ASN A 219 -11.34 -17.29 6.85
C ASN A 219 -9.88 -17.54 6.47
N ILE A 220 -9.46 -17.07 5.29
CA ILE A 220 -8.07 -17.17 4.81
C ILE A 220 -7.12 -16.42 5.75
N ILE A 221 -7.51 -15.22 6.20
CA ILE A 221 -6.71 -14.41 7.13
C ILE A 221 -6.52 -15.14 8.47
N ASN A 222 -7.59 -15.68 9.05
CA ASN A 222 -7.52 -16.42 10.31
C ASN A 222 -6.67 -17.69 10.18
N ALA A 223 -6.83 -18.45 9.09
CA ALA A 223 -6.04 -19.65 8.82
C ALA A 223 -4.54 -19.33 8.72
N THR A 224 -4.19 -18.24 8.02
CA THR A 224 -2.80 -17.78 7.86
C THR A 224 -2.18 -17.38 9.20
N ILE A 225 -2.91 -16.69 10.07
CA ILE A 225 -2.45 -16.35 11.42
C ILE A 225 -2.19 -17.62 12.24
N SER A 226 -3.12 -18.57 12.23
CA SER A 226 -2.96 -19.84 12.96
C SER A 226 -1.76 -20.65 12.47
N ALA A 227 -1.48 -20.66 11.16
CA ALA A 227 -0.31 -21.31 10.61
C ALA A 227 1.00 -20.64 11.07
N LEU A 228 1.03 -19.30 11.06
CA LEU A 228 2.20 -18.52 11.50
C LEU A 228 2.49 -18.70 13.00
N ASP A 229 1.44 -18.74 13.84
CA ASP A 229 1.58 -18.98 15.28
C ASP A 229 2.12 -20.39 15.58
N LYS A 230 1.62 -21.43 14.89
CA LYS A 230 2.15 -22.81 15.00
C LYS A 230 3.62 -22.92 14.57
N ALA A 231 3.99 -22.23 13.49
CA ALA A 231 5.38 -22.23 13.02
C ALA A 231 6.34 -21.55 14.00
N ALA A 232 5.87 -20.53 14.74
CA ALA A 232 6.66 -19.88 15.78
C ALA A 232 6.88 -20.79 17.00
N GLU A 233 5.86 -21.56 17.41
CA GLU A 233 5.95 -22.53 18.50
C GLU A 233 6.95 -23.66 18.19
N GLY A 234 6.96 -24.16 16.96
CA GLY A 234 7.88 -25.22 16.53
C GLY A 234 9.35 -24.81 16.41
N LYS A 235 9.66 -23.51 16.37
CA LYS A 235 11.04 -22.97 16.35
C LYS A 235 11.65 -22.77 17.75
N MET A 236 10.87 -22.97 18.82
CA MET A 236 11.32 -22.82 20.21
C MET A 236 11.79 -24.13 20.87
N ILE A 237 11.92 -25.21 20.08
CA ILE A 237 12.43 -26.53 20.49
C ILE A 237 13.81 -26.73 19.84
#